data_AF-A0AAE1YF60-F1
#
_entry.id   AF-A0AAE1YF60-F1
#
_cell.length_a   1.000
_cell.length_b   1.000
_cell.length_c   1.000
_cell.angle_alpha   90.00
_cell.angle_beta   90.00
_cell.angle_gamma   90.00
#
_symmetry.space_group_name_H-M   'P 1'
#
loop_
_entity.id
_entity.type
_entity.pdbx_description
1 polymer ?
#
loop_
_entity_poly.entity_id
_entity_poly.type
_entity_poly.pdbx_seq_one_letter_code
_entity_poly.pdbx_strand_id
1 'polypeptide(L)'
;MADGGGEFQGGVGGQGRGRGGCGGVESVDVWLVTIDEGREPFQLEKISEQEWLLIDGGGQPKDRHRRSAKLPPGPYPFPIIGSILQLGQNPHQSLTKLSKIYGPLMHLKLGSVDTVVVSSPEMAKEILQTHDQAFPLRMTTAATRALDHHTTSVAFLPVGSQWRNLRKICKEHMFSTQRLHASQGLRQEKLQKLLQYVQECCISSRSVDIGQAAFVTSLNLISNTLFSVDFADYNPGSSQEIEGIVRRLMRVLGSPNLGDYFGFLGLFDPQGIKREAEFCMGKLLAIFDSIIDQRLEASRNSLARKTDLLDVLLEISEGNPAEFTRKDMKHLLLVSTSFNVLITP
;
A
#
# COMPACT_ATOMS: atom_id res chain seq x y z
N MET A 1 -15.62 71.53 2.47
CA MET A 1 -15.53 72.41 3.66
C MET A 1 -15.46 71.48 4.86
N ALA A 2 -14.26 70.98 5.21
CA ALA A 2 -13.22 71.64 5.99
C ALA A 2 -13.60 71.70 7.49
N ASP A 3 -13.09 70.72 8.26
CA ASP A 3 -12.39 70.83 9.56
C ASP A 3 -12.40 69.43 10.24
N GLY A 4 -11.36 68.88 10.86
CA GLY A 4 -10.08 69.45 11.28
C GLY A 4 -9.90 69.35 12.80
N GLY A 5 -9.04 68.43 13.28
CA GLY A 5 -8.53 68.32 14.66
C GLY A 5 -9.11 67.16 15.48
N GLY A 6 -8.37 66.21 16.06
CA GLY A 6 -6.94 66.05 16.31
C GLY A 6 -6.68 66.02 17.82
N GLU A 7 -6.47 64.83 18.39
CA GLU A 7 -5.71 64.68 19.65
C GLU A 7 -5.14 63.25 19.78
N PHE A 8 -3.84 63.18 20.09
CA PHE A 8 -2.97 62.01 20.14
C PHE A 8 -2.11 62.17 21.40
N GLN A 9 -2.04 61.15 22.26
CA GLN A 9 -1.01 60.83 23.27
C GLN A 9 -1.47 59.51 23.90
N GLY A 10 -0.81 58.36 23.80
CA GLY A 10 0.58 57.97 24.12
C GLY A 10 0.49 56.93 25.25
N GLY A 11 1.18 55.80 25.34
CA GLY A 11 2.20 55.12 24.55
C GLY A 11 2.65 53.85 25.30
N VAL A 12 3.53 53.06 24.66
CA VAL A 12 4.46 52.03 25.22
C VAL A 12 3.78 50.76 25.76
N GLY A 13 4.15 49.52 25.46
CA GLY A 13 5.31 48.88 24.82
C GLY A 13 5.35 47.45 25.39
N GLY A 14 5.67 46.44 24.58
CA GLY A 14 5.66 45.05 25.09
C GLY A 14 5.92 43.99 24.05
N GLN A 15 7.11 44.03 23.46
CA GLN A 15 7.64 42.96 22.62
C GLN A 15 8.05 41.79 23.51
N GLY A 16 7.27 40.70 23.48
CA GLY A 16 7.58 39.45 24.17
C GLY A 16 7.90 38.34 23.17
N ARG A 17 9.19 38.20 22.81
CA ARG A 17 9.73 36.96 22.24
C ARG A 17 9.78 35.90 23.35
N GLY A 18 9.07 34.79 23.17
CA GLY A 18 9.26 33.57 23.94
C GLY A 18 9.53 32.40 22.99
N ARG A 19 10.80 32.01 22.85
CA ARG A 19 11.19 30.71 22.29
C ARG A 19 11.00 29.63 23.36
N GLY A 20 10.71 28.42 22.89
CA GLY A 20 11.20 27.18 23.49
C GLY A 20 10.14 26.34 24.20
N GLY A 21 10.00 25.10 23.75
CA GLY A 21 9.23 24.07 24.45
C GLY A 21 8.87 22.90 23.54
N CYS A 22 9.82 22.00 23.35
CA CYS A 22 9.64 20.71 22.68
C CYS A 22 8.47 19.91 23.27
N GLY A 23 7.72 19.26 22.38
CA GLY A 23 6.82 18.16 22.71
C GLY A 23 6.61 17.36 21.43
N GLY A 24 7.53 16.44 21.14
CA GLY A 24 7.36 15.48 20.05
C GLY A 24 6.11 14.65 20.33
N VAL A 25 5.21 14.61 19.36
CA VAL A 25 3.95 13.85 19.42
C VAL A 25 4.28 12.42 19.01
N GLU A 26 3.95 11.43 19.86
CA GLU A 26 4.21 10.01 19.62
C GLU A 26 3.15 9.40 18.68
N SER A 27 3.62 8.67 17.67
CA SER A 27 2.85 8.06 16.57
C SER A 27 2.54 6.58 16.83
N VAL A 28 1.29 6.14 16.56
CA VAL A 28 0.80 4.76 16.78
C VAL A 28 0.33 4.11 15.47
N ASP A 29 0.99 3.06 15.00
CA ASP A 29 0.61 2.15 13.91
C ASP A 29 -0.55 1.22 14.34
N VAL A 30 -1.25 0.57 13.40
CA VAL A 30 -2.21 -0.52 13.65
C VAL A 30 -1.85 -1.71 12.74
N TRP A 31 -1.97 -2.94 13.23
CA TRP A 31 -1.78 -4.18 12.49
C TRP A 31 -3.02 -5.06 12.67
N LEU A 32 -3.56 -5.60 11.58
CA LEU A 32 -4.60 -6.62 11.66
C LEU A 32 -3.96 -8.00 11.63
N VAL A 33 -4.33 -8.85 12.58
CA VAL A 33 -3.88 -10.23 12.71
C VAL A 33 -5.11 -11.08 12.87
N THR A 34 -5.52 -11.77 11.82
CA THR A 34 -6.63 -12.73 11.92
C THR A 34 -6.25 -13.86 12.88
N ILE A 35 -7.12 -14.16 13.85
CA ILE A 35 -7.10 -15.45 14.55
C ILE A 35 -7.95 -16.37 13.67
N ASP A 36 -7.29 -17.21 12.89
CA ASP A 36 -7.97 -18.22 12.12
C ASP A 36 -7.96 -19.54 12.90
N GLU A 37 -9.13 -19.96 13.38
CA GLU A 37 -9.36 -21.37 13.75
C GLU A 37 -9.62 -22.16 12.46
N GLY A 38 -8.53 -22.38 11.71
CA GLY A 38 -8.42 -23.44 10.71
C GLY A 38 -9.01 -23.17 9.31
N ARG A 39 -8.33 -22.36 8.49
CA ARG A 39 -7.79 -22.69 7.15
C ARG A 39 -7.21 -21.47 6.41
N GLU A 40 -5.94 -21.65 5.98
CA GLU A 40 -5.18 -20.96 4.91
C GLU A 40 -4.70 -19.50 5.13
N PRO A 41 -3.50 -19.11 4.63
CA PRO A 41 -2.77 -17.94 5.12
C PRO A 41 -2.91 -16.71 4.21
N PHE A 42 -3.15 -15.51 4.76
CA PHE A 42 -3.02 -14.26 4.00
C PHE A 42 -2.73 -13.00 4.85
N GLN A 43 -2.32 -11.92 4.17
CA GLN A 43 -1.26 -10.94 4.50
C GLN A 43 -1.41 -9.98 5.70
N LEU A 44 -0.23 -9.56 6.23
CA LEU A 44 -0.03 -8.43 7.16
C LEU A 44 -0.18 -7.10 6.41
N GLU A 45 -1.18 -6.29 6.76
CA GLU A 45 -1.32 -4.91 6.25
C GLU A 45 -1.09 -3.91 7.39
N LYS A 46 -0.14 -2.98 7.17
CA LYS A 46 0.40 -2.02 8.16
C LYS A 46 -0.30 -0.66 8.02
N ILE A 47 -0.91 -0.16 9.09
CA ILE A 47 -1.84 0.98 9.09
C ILE A 47 -1.33 2.10 10.01
N SER A 48 -1.55 3.36 9.63
CA SER A 48 -0.81 4.56 10.06
C SER A 48 -1.25 5.24 11.37
N GLU A 49 -0.60 6.39 11.65
CA GLU A 49 -0.63 7.25 12.84
C GLU A 49 -1.95 8.03 13.09
N GLN A 50 -2.38 8.14 14.36
CA GLN A 50 -2.97 9.32 15.08
C GLN A 50 -4.09 9.00 16.13
N GLU A 51 -4.67 10.06 16.71
CA GLU A 51 -5.09 10.34 18.10
C GLU A 51 -6.41 9.66 18.60
N TRP A 52 -6.44 9.24 19.87
CA TRP A 52 -7.57 8.54 20.50
C TRP A 52 -8.64 9.48 21.08
N LEU A 53 -9.88 9.39 20.58
CA LEU A 53 -11.09 9.73 21.33
C LEU A 53 -12.26 8.81 20.91
N LEU A 54 -12.84 8.14 21.92
CA LEU A 54 -14.15 7.47 21.98
C LEU A 54 -14.25 6.01 21.52
N ILE A 55 -14.18 5.09 22.50
CA ILE A 55 -15.16 4.01 22.66
C ILE A 55 -15.52 3.94 24.15
N ASP A 56 -16.54 4.67 24.56
CA ASP A 56 -17.29 4.35 25.79
C ASP A 56 -18.77 4.44 25.45
N GLY A 57 -19.43 3.30 25.49
CA GLY A 57 -20.86 3.19 25.26
C GLY A 57 -21.63 3.76 26.44
N GLY A 58 -22.46 4.77 26.18
CA GLY A 58 -23.64 5.11 26.97
C GLY A 58 -23.44 5.37 28.48
N GLY A 59 -23.21 6.62 28.86
CA GLY A 59 -23.36 7.09 30.24
C GLY A 59 -23.04 8.58 30.39
N GLN A 60 -23.92 9.33 31.07
CA GLN A 60 -23.89 10.79 31.25
C GLN A 60 -22.56 11.40 31.78
N PRO A 61 -22.32 12.71 31.55
CA PRO A 61 -21.02 13.33 31.77
C PRO A 61 -20.77 13.64 33.25
N LYS A 62 -19.67 13.12 33.81
CA LYS A 62 -19.10 13.59 35.08
C LYS A 62 -17.59 13.79 34.96
N ASP A 63 -17.20 15.02 35.26
CA ASP A 63 -15.88 15.55 35.61
C ASP A 63 -14.68 15.31 34.67
N ARG A 64 -14.26 16.42 34.03
CA ARG A 64 -13.02 16.58 33.25
C ARG A 64 -11.79 16.60 34.17
N HIS A 65 -11.42 15.47 34.74
CA HIS A 65 -10.00 15.15 34.89
C HIS A 65 -9.56 14.48 33.59
N ARG A 66 -8.54 15.02 32.89
CA ARG A 66 -7.88 14.35 31.76
C ARG A 66 -7.34 13.00 32.26
N ARG A 67 -8.16 11.95 32.21
CA ARG A 67 -7.69 10.57 32.31
C ARG A 67 -6.79 10.39 31.12
N SER A 68 -5.49 10.24 31.36
CA SER A 68 -4.57 9.67 30.37
C SER A 68 -5.28 8.45 29.78
N ALA A 69 -5.57 8.50 28.48
CA ALA A 69 -6.16 7.36 27.79
C ALA A 69 -5.19 6.20 27.95
N LYS A 70 -5.65 5.11 28.57
CA LYS A 70 -4.83 3.92 28.75
C LYS A 70 -4.68 3.26 27.39
N LEU A 71 -3.44 3.03 26.97
CA LEU A 71 -3.16 2.23 25.79
C LEU A 71 -3.71 0.81 25.98
N PRO A 72 -4.05 0.09 24.89
CA PRO A 72 -4.36 -1.32 24.95
C PRO A 72 -3.26 -2.12 25.68
N PRO A 73 -3.59 -3.26 26.30
CA PRO A 73 -2.60 -4.13 26.94
C PRO A 73 -1.55 -4.61 25.92
N GLY A 74 -0.34 -4.93 26.36
CA GLY A 74 0.72 -5.35 25.45
C GLY A 74 1.95 -5.90 26.17
N PRO A 75 2.84 -6.60 25.45
CA PRO A 75 4.11 -7.00 26.01
C PRO A 75 4.95 -5.79 26.39
N TYR A 76 5.75 -5.95 27.45
CA TYR A 76 6.64 -4.89 27.91
C TYR A 76 7.67 -4.54 26.82
N PRO A 77 7.76 -3.28 26.38
CA PRO A 77 8.70 -2.87 25.34
C PRO A 77 10.12 -2.76 25.91
N PHE A 78 11.11 -3.35 25.24
CA PHE A 78 12.51 -3.14 25.59
C PHE A 78 12.95 -1.71 25.26
N PRO A 79 13.93 -1.14 25.99
CA PRO A 79 14.50 0.16 25.64
C PRO A 79 14.98 0.18 24.18
N ILE A 80 14.68 1.27 23.47
CA ILE A 80 15.05 1.54 22.07
C ILE A 80 14.35 0.63 21.05
N ILE A 81 14.47 -0.69 21.18
CA ILE A 81 14.00 -1.67 20.18
C ILE A 81 12.49 -1.97 20.34
N GLY A 82 11.94 -1.77 21.53
CA GLY A 82 10.56 -2.09 21.85
C GLY A 82 10.28 -3.60 21.78
N SER A 83 9.23 -4.00 21.06
CA SER A 83 8.73 -5.36 20.90
C SER A 83 9.24 -6.08 19.63
N ILE A 84 10.13 -5.46 18.82
CA ILE A 84 10.58 -6.05 17.55
C ILE A 84 11.16 -7.46 17.74
N LEU A 85 11.94 -7.69 18.80
CA LEU A 85 12.56 -8.99 19.07
C LEU A 85 11.54 -10.10 19.38
N GLN A 86 10.31 -9.73 19.76
CA GLN A 86 9.23 -10.67 20.05
C GLN A 86 8.52 -11.14 18.77
N LEU A 87 8.74 -10.49 17.61
CA LEU A 87 8.09 -10.85 16.34
C LEU A 87 8.79 -12.00 15.61
N GLY A 88 10.11 -12.11 15.73
CA GLY A 88 10.91 -13.15 15.07
C GLY A 88 10.80 -13.15 13.54
N GLN A 89 11.06 -14.29 12.90
CA GLN A 89 11.02 -14.42 11.43
C GLN A 89 9.61 -14.46 10.85
N ASN A 90 8.61 -14.85 11.65
CA ASN A 90 7.21 -14.96 11.23
C ASN A 90 6.33 -14.04 12.10
N PRO A 91 6.31 -12.71 11.84
CA PRO A 91 5.61 -11.75 12.68
C PRO A 91 4.15 -12.12 12.94
N HIS A 92 3.41 -12.53 11.90
CA HIS A 92 2.01 -12.92 12.00
C HIS A 92 1.78 -14.03 13.05
N GLN A 93 2.61 -15.08 13.07
CA GLN A 93 2.47 -16.17 14.05
C GLN A 93 2.77 -15.72 15.48
N SER A 94 3.81 -14.89 15.64
CA SER A 94 4.18 -14.33 16.94
C SER A 94 3.07 -13.42 17.46
N LEU A 95 2.49 -12.60 16.60
CA LEU A 95 1.36 -11.74 16.94
C LEU A 95 0.12 -12.54 17.34
N THR A 96 -0.22 -13.64 16.66
CA THR A 96 -1.31 -14.53 17.06
C THR A 96 -1.08 -15.15 18.44
N LYS A 97 0.17 -15.49 18.77
CA LYS A 97 0.50 -16.00 20.12
C LYS A 97 0.36 -14.91 21.18
N LEU A 98 0.80 -13.70 20.88
CA LEU A 98 0.68 -12.55 21.78
C LEU A 98 -0.78 -12.14 21.99
N SER A 99 -1.63 -12.18 20.95
CA SER A 99 -3.05 -11.84 21.09
C SER A 99 -3.82 -12.81 21.99
N LYS A 100 -3.41 -14.08 22.06
CA LYS A 100 -3.96 -15.04 23.05
C LYS A 100 -3.62 -14.68 24.50
N ILE A 101 -2.59 -13.87 24.72
CA ILE A 101 -2.13 -13.44 26.06
C ILE A 101 -2.71 -12.07 26.41
N TYR A 102 -2.63 -11.11 25.48
CA TYR A 102 -2.97 -9.70 25.72
C TYR A 102 -4.39 -9.35 25.26
N GLY A 103 -5.05 -10.21 24.49
CA GLY A 103 -6.41 -10.03 24.01
C GLY A 103 -6.51 -9.56 22.56
N PRO A 104 -7.74 -9.33 22.08
CA PRO A 104 -8.04 -9.03 20.68
C PRO A 104 -7.66 -7.62 20.23
N LEU A 105 -7.25 -6.77 21.15
CA LEU A 105 -6.71 -5.44 20.87
C LEU A 105 -5.49 -5.25 21.79
N MET A 106 -4.30 -5.23 21.22
CA MET A 106 -3.05 -5.12 21.99
C MET A 106 -2.12 -4.05 21.45
N HIS A 107 -1.28 -3.49 22.30
CA HIS A 107 -0.28 -2.48 21.94
C HIS A 107 1.12 -3.10 21.87
N LEU A 108 1.93 -2.64 20.92
CA LEU A 108 3.33 -2.96 20.73
C LEU A 108 4.09 -1.67 20.46
N LYS A 109 5.39 -1.64 20.75
CA LYS A 109 6.26 -0.54 20.30
C LYS A 109 7.29 -1.11 19.36
N LEU A 110 7.25 -0.79 18.07
CA LEU A 110 8.21 -1.26 17.08
C LEU A 110 9.29 -0.19 16.86
N GLY A 111 10.39 -0.29 17.61
CA GLY A 111 11.40 0.76 17.65
C GLY A 111 10.84 2.02 18.30
N SER A 112 10.77 3.11 17.54
CA SER A 112 10.14 4.37 17.97
C SER A 112 8.67 4.50 17.56
N VAL A 113 8.08 3.46 16.96
CA VAL A 113 6.72 3.52 16.42
C VAL A 113 5.78 2.73 17.30
N ASP A 114 4.76 3.35 17.88
CA ASP A 114 3.74 2.63 18.62
C ASP A 114 2.90 1.81 17.63
N THR A 115 2.21 0.77 18.07
CA THR A 115 1.57 -0.20 17.16
C THR A 115 0.39 -0.86 17.89
N VAL A 116 -0.77 -0.97 17.27
CA VAL A 116 -1.97 -1.59 17.84
C VAL A 116 -2.33 -2.80 17.00
N VAL A 117 -2.33 -3.97 17.58
CA VAL A 117 -2.67 -5.21 16.89
C VAL A 117 -4.11 -5.59 17.18
N VAL A 118 -4.86 -5.87 16.12
CA VAL A 118 -6.28 -6.22 16.14
C VAL A 118 -6.42 -7.69 15.77
N SER A 119 -7.06 -8.47 16.63
CA SER A 119 -7.09 -9.92 16.52
C SER A 119 -8.44 -10.57 16.75
N SER A 120 -9.54 -9.85 16.52
CA SER A 120 -10.86 -10.49 16.41
C SER A 120 -11.70 -9.90 15.27
N PRO A 121 -12.66 -10.67 14.72
CA PRO A 121 -13.57 -10.18 13.70
C PRO A 121 -14.38 -8.96 14.16
N GLU A 122 -14.81 -8.94 15.43
CA GLU A 122 -15.58 -7.84 16.00
C GLU A 122 -14.75 -6.56 16.05
N MET A 123 -13.51 -6.65 16.53
CA MET A 123 -12.63 -5.48 16.60
C MET A 123 -12.16 -5.03 15.21
N ALA A 124 -11.94 -5.97 14.29
CA ALA A 124 -11.66 -5.64 12.90
C ALA A 124 -12.83 -4.88 12.27
N LYS A 125 -14.08 -5.28 12.54
CA LYS A 125 -15.28 -4.57 12.08
C LYS A 125 -15.35 -3.16 12.64
N GLU A 126 -15.11 -2.98 13.94
CA GLU A 126 -15.13 -1.65 14.55
C GLU A 126 -14.12 -0.70 13.90
N ILE A 127 -12.90 -1.17 13.63
CA ILE A 127 -11.83 -0.34 13.07
C ILE A 127 -11.99 -0.13 11.55
N LEU A 128 -12.35 -1.17 10.81
CA LEU A 128 -12.40 -1.14 9.34
C LEU A 128 -13.73 -0.66 8.76
N GLN A 129 -14.81 -0.66 9.55
CA GLN A 129 -16.15 -0.27 9.08
C GLN A 129 -16.75 0.84 9.92
N THR A 130 -16.80 0.69 11.26
CA THR A 130 -17.47 1.67 12.12
C THR A 130 -16.67 2.98 12.21
N HIS A 131 -15.34 2.86 12.32
CA HIS A 131 -14.41 3.97 12.55
C HIS A 131 -13.37 4.12 11.44
N ASP A 132 -13.68 3.68 10.22
CA ASP A 132 -12.77 3.68 9.06
C ASP A 132 -12.15 5.06 8.77
N GLN A 133 -12.90 6.14 8.98
CA GLN A 133 -12.42 7.51 8.82
C GLN A 133 -11.44 7.96 9.91
N ALA A 134 -11.53 7.38 11.11
CA ALA A 134 -10.62 7.68 12.21
C ALA A 134 -9.27 6.95 12.07
N PHE A 135 -9.24 5.86 11.29
CA PHE A 135 -8.04 5.06 11.05
C PHE A 135 -7.62 5.13 9.58
N PRO A 136 -6.85 6.15 9.15
CA PRO A 136 -6.27 6.14 7.81
C PRO A 136 -5.31 4.95 7.69
N LEU A 137 -5.78 3.92 6.97
CA LEU A 137 -5.20 2.57 6.95
C LEU A 137 -3.82 2.42 6.27
N ARG A 138 -3.02 3.49 6.12
CA ARG A 138 -2.00 3.53 5.06
C ARG A 138 -0.65 4.00 5.57
N MET A 139 0.21 3.06 5.93
CA MET A 139 1.59 3.40 6.26
C MET A 139 2.43 3.75 5.04
N THR A 140 3.14 4.86 5.16
CA THR A 140 4.18 5.25 4.23
C THR A 140 5.52 4.71 4.71
N THR A 141 6.06 3.72 4.00
CA THR A 141 7.39 3.16 4.25
C THR A 141 8.43 3.82 3.36
N ALA A 142 9.71 3.66 3.67
CA ALA A 142 10.79 4.15 2.82
C ALA A 142 10.69 3.61 1.38
N ALA A 143 10.27 2.34 1.22
CA ALA A 143 10.04 1.72 -0.08
C ALA A 143 8.88 2.39 -0.84
N THR A 144 7.78 2.75 -0.18
CA THR A 144 6.64 3.40 -0.84
C THR A 144 6.86 4.89 -1.07
N ARG A 145 7.83 5.51 -0.40
CA ARG A 145 8.32 6.87 -0.71
C ARG A 145 9.17 6.93 -1.98
N ALA A 146 9.65 5.80 -2.50
CA ALA A 146 10.37 5.76 -3.77
C ALA A 146 9.53 6.41 -4.88
N LEU A 147 10.14 7.34 -5.61
CA LEU A 147 9.52 8.07 -6.73
C LEU A 147 8.14 8.68 -6.39
N ASP A 148 7.97 9.13 -5.15
CA ASP A 148 6.71 9.69 -4.62
C ASP A 148 5.50 8.76 -4.82
N HIS A 149 5.72 7.45 -4.79
CA HIS A 149 4.64 6.50 -5.04
C HIS A 149 3.51 6.61 -4.01
N HIS A 150 3.84 6.83 -2.73
CA HIS A 150 2.87 7.00 -1.65
C HIS A 150 1.91 8.19 -1.86
N THR A 151 2.32 9.25 -2.56
CA THR A 151 1.48 10.45 -2.79
C THR A 151 0.60 10.34 -4.03
N THR A 152 0.67 9.24 -4.77
CA THR A 152 -0.03 9.08 -6.06
C THR A 152 -0.80 7.76 -6.12
N SER A 153 -0.32 6.75 -5.40
CA SER A 153 -0.84 5.39 -5.44
C SER A 153 -2.18 5.24 -4.74
N VAL A 154 -3.13 4.58 -5.40
CA VAL A 154 -4.42 4.19 -4.78
C VAL A 154 -4.26 3.26 -3.57
N ALA A 155 -3.08 2.64 -3.37
CA ALA A 155 -2.78 1.84 -2.19
C ALA A 155 -2.41 2.69 -0.96
N PHE A 156 -1.82 3.87 -1.15
CA PHE A 156 -1.23 4.67 -0.06
C PHE A 156 -1.82 6.07 0.11
N LEU A 157 -2.50 6.61 -0.90
CA LEU A 157 -3.16 7.93 -0.82
C LEU A 157 -4.15 8.00 0.35
N PRO A 158 -4.20 9.12 1.10
CA PRO A 158 -5.26 9.33 2.09
C PRO A 158 -6.63 9.40 1.41
N VAL A 159 -7.69 9.11 2.16
CA VAL A 159 -9.06 9.19 1.65
C VAL A 159 -9.35 10.64 1.27
N GLY A 160 -9.56 10.87 -0.03
CA GLY A 160 -9.73 12.19 -0.62
C GLY A 160 -10.44 12.11 -1.97
N SER A 161 -10.50 13.22 -2.70
CA SER A 161 -11.08 13.24 -4.06
C SER A 161 -10.29 12.35 -5.02
N GLN A 162 -8.96 12.49 -5.05
CA GLN A 162 -8.08 11.69 -5.92
C GLN A 162 -8.18 10.19 -5.62
N TRP A 163 -8.13 9.80 -4.34
CA TRP A 163 -8.28 8.40 -3.94
C TRP A 163 -9.64 7.82 -4.36
N ARG A 164 -10.73 8.58 -4.14
CA ARG A 164 -12.09 8.18 -4.56
C ARG A 164 -12.19 8.02 -6.07
N ASN A 165 -11.57 8.92 -6.83
CA ASN A 165 -11.53 8.83 -8.28
C ASN A 165 -10.79 7.56 -8.75
N LEU A 166 -9.58 7.31 -8.24
CA LEU A 166 -8.82 6.10 -8.58
C LEU A 166 -9.57 4.82 -8.19
N ARG A 167 -10.20 4.78 -7.01
CA ARG A 167 -11.05 3.65 -6.57
C ARG A 167 -12.25 3.44 -7.50
N LYS A 168 -12.88 4.52 -7.96
CA LYS A 168 -13.97 4.46 -8.93
C LYS A 168 -13.49 3.86 -10.25
N ILE A 169 -12.36 4.32 -10.77
CA ILE A 169 -11.74 3.77 -11.99
C ILE A 169 -11.47 2.27 -11.84
N CYS A 170 -10.86 1.84 -10.74
CA CYS A 170 -10.64 0.43 -10.44
C CYS A 170 -11.95 -0.37 -10.45
N LYS A 171 -12.96 0.10 -9.72
CA LYS A 171 -14.24 -0.60 -9.56
C LYS A 171 -15.00 -0.72 -10.88
N GLU A 172 -15.07 0.35 -11.66
CA GLU A 172 -15.90 0.42 -12.86
C GLU A 172 -15.21 -0.22 -14.07
N HIS A 173 -13.90 -0.02 -14.21
CA HIS A 173 -13.19 -0.36 -15.45
C HIS A 173 -12.22 -1.53 -15.30
N MET A 174 -11.66 -1.79 -14.11
CA MET A 174 -10.69 -2.88 -13.92
C MET A 174 -11.35 -4.15 -13.37
N PHE A 175 -12.19 -4.00 -12.34
CA PHE A 175 -12.71 -5.11 -11.54
C PHE A 175 -14.23 -5.26 -11.61
N SER A 176 -14.87 -4.65 -12.62
CA SER A 176 -16.31 -4.85 -12.81
C SER A 176 -16.61 -6.28 -13.25
N THR A 177 -17.76 -6.80 -12.83
CA THR A 177 -18.21 -8.15 -13.16
C THR A 177 -18.16 -8.42 -14.67
N GLN A 178 -18.56 -7.44 -15.48
CA GLN A 178 -18.48 -7.52 -16.93
C GLN A 178 -17.05 -7.72 -17.44
N ARG A 179 -16.06 -7.00 -16.88
CA ARG A 179 -14.65 -7.11 -17.26
C ARG A 179 -14.03 -8.43 -16.79
N LEU A 180 -14.44 -8.93 -15.61
CA LEU A 180 -14.03 -10.24 -15.11
C LEU A 180 -14.58 -11.38 -15.98
N HIS A 181 -15.80 -11.26 -16.51
CA HIS A 181 -16.34 -12.22 -17.48
C HIS A 181 -15.66 -12.10 -18.84
N ALA A 182 -15.45 -10.90 -19.35
CA ALA A 182 -14.78 -10.68 -20.64
C ALA A 182 -13.34 -11.23 -20.68
N SER A 183 -12.65 -11.24 -19.53
CA SER A 183 -11.30 -11.82 -19.39
C SER A 183 -11.27 -13.35 -19.22
N GLN A 184 -12.41 -14.04 -19.31
CA GLN A 184 -12.48 -15.51 -19.19
C GLN A 184 -11.64 -16.22 -20.25
N GLY A 185 -11.73 -15.78 -21.52
CA GLY A 185 -10.94 -16.37 -22.61
C GLY A 185 -9.44 -16.26 -22.37
N LEU A 186 -9.00 -15.09 -21.87
CA LEU A 186 -7.61 -14.86 -21.50
C LEU A 186 -7.15 -15.78 -20.36
N ARG A 187 -7.97 -15.96 -19.32
CA ARG A 187 -7.65 -16.91 -18.23
C ARG A 187 -7.51 -18.35 -18.75
N GLN A 188 -8.39 -18.78 -19.65
CA GLN A 188 -8.31 -20.10 -20.27
C GLN A 188 -7.03 -20.26 -21.10
N GLU A 189 -6.66 -19.25 -21.89
CA GLU A 189 -5.40 -19.24 -22.64
C GLU A 189 -4.18 -19.38 -21.72
N LYS A 190 -4.11 -18.59 -20.63
CA LYS A 190 -2.97 -18.66 -19.70
C LYS A 190 -2.91 -20.00 -18.96
N LEU A 191 -4.07 -20.56 -18.59
CA LEU A 191 -4.14 -21.90 -18.01
C LEU A 191 -3.66 -22.98 -18.99
N GLN A 192 -4.03 -22.88 -20.27
CA GLN A 192 -3.57 -23.81 -21.29
C GLN A 192 -2.04 -23.75 -21.46
N LYS A 193 -1.45 -22.54 -21.46
CA LYS A 193 0.02 -22.35 -21.46
C LYS A 193 0.69 -22.98 -20.24
N LEU A 194 0.11 -22.82 -19.05
CA LEU A 194 0.61 -23.47 -17.82
C LEU A 194 0.57 -25.00 -17.94
N LEU A 195 -0.55 -25.57 -18.43
CA LEU A 195 -0.69 -27.01 -18.64
C LEU A 195 0.32 -27.55 -19.65
N GLN A 196 0.55 -26.82 -20.74
CA GLN A 196 1.56 -27.18 -21.73
C GLN A 196 2.97 -27.20 -21.09
N TYR A 197 3.33 -26.17 -20.34
CA TYR A 197 4.60 -26.13 -19.62
C TYR A 197 4.78 -27.33 -18.66
N VAL A 198 3.74 -27.64 -17.87
CA VAL A 198 3.77 -28.81 -16.96
C VAL A 198 3.93 -30.12 -17.74
N GLN A 199 3.25 -30.25 -18.89
CA GLN A 199 3.36 -31.42 -19.75
C GLN A 199 4.77 -31.56 -20.34
N GLU A 200 5.39 -30.46 -20.79
CA GLU A 200 6.77 -30.45 -21.29
C GLU A 200 7.79 -30.84 -20.21
N CYS A 201 7.60 -30.36 -18.98
CA CYS A 201 8.40 -30.78 -17.83
C CYS A 201 8.23 -32.28 -17.55
N CYS A 202 7.01 -32.80 -17.61
CA CYS A 202 6.71 -34.22 -17.45
C CYS A 202 7.42 -35.08 -18.51
N ILE A 203 7.29 -34.72 -19.79
CA ILE A 203 7.95 -35.42 -20.92
C ILE A 203 9.48 -35.40 -20.75
N SER A 204 10.03 -34.29 -20.28
CA SER A 204 11.48 -34.12 -20.09
C SER A 204 11.99 -34.66 -18.74
N SER A 205 11.13 -35.30 -17.93
CA SER A 205 11.45 -35.75 -16.56
C SER A 205 12.05 -34.65 -15.66
N ARG A 206 11.59 -33.40 -15.80
CA ARG A 206 12.01 -32.25 -14.99
C ARG A 206 10.98 -31.96 -13.89
N SER A 207 11.47 -31.59 -12.70
CA SER A 207 10.60 -31.07 -11.64
C SER A 207 10.01 -29.71 -12.03
N VAL A 208 8.79 -29.45 -11.57
CA VAL A 208 8.13 -28.16 -11.74
C VAL A 208 8.27 -27.36 -10.44
N ASP A 209 8.84 -26.17 -10.54
CA ASP A 209 8.74 -25.17 -9.46
C ASP A 209 7.34 -24.53 -9.54
N ILE A 210 6.44 -24.96 -8.65
CA ILE A 210 5.06 -24.47 -8.60
C ILE A 210 5.00 -22.98 -8.26
N GLY A 211 5.90 -22.49 -7.40
CA GLY A 211 5.96 -21.07 -7.02
C GLY A 211 6.35 -20.20 -8.21
N GLN A 212 7.35 -20.63 -8.99
CA GLN A 212 7.73 -19.96 -10.23
C GLN A 212 6.63 -20.05 -11.29
N ALA A 213 6.05 -21.23 -11.52
CA ALA A 213 4.99 -21.43 -12.51
C ALA A 213 3.76 -20.57 -12.20
N ALA A 214 3.33 -20.53 -10.93
CA ALA A 214 2.23 -19.68 -10.48
C ALA A 214 2.55 -18.19 -10.65
N PHE A 215 3.78 -17.76 -10.32
CA PHE A 215 4.20 -16.38 -10.50
C PHE A 215 4.16 -15.94 -11.97
N VAL A 216 4.74 -16.74 -12.88
CA VAL A 216 4.75 -16.46 -14.32
C VAL A 216 3.33 -16.42 -14.87
N THR A 217 2.49 -17.40 -14.51
CA THR A 217 1.08 -17.46 -14.94
C THR A 217 0.33 -16.20 -14.50
N SER A 218 0.45 -15.81 -13.24
CA SER A 218 -0.24 -14.64 -12.67
C SER A 218 0.27 -13.32 -13.27
N LEU A 219 1.59 -13.17 -13.42
CA LEU A 219 2.18 -12.00 -14.04
C LEU A 219 1.73 -11.85 -15.49
N ASN A 220 1.70 -12.94 -16.27
CA ASN A 220 1.22 -12.93 -17.65
C ASN A 220 -0.30 -12.71 -17.74
N LEU A 221 -1.09 -13.21 -16.80
CA LEU A 221 -2.52 -12.90 -16.76
C LEU A 221 -2.75 -11.41 -16.52
N ILE A 222 -2.07 -10.81 -15.55
CA ILE A 222 -2.20 -9.39 -15.20
C ILE A 222 -1.68 -8.50 -16.34
N SER A 223 -0.44 -8.74 -16.81
CA SER A 223 0.16 -7.95 -17.89
C SER A 223 -0.61 -8.03 -19.19
N ASN A 224 -1.20 -9.19 -19.53
CA ASN A 224 -2.01 -9.32 -20.71
C ASN A 224 -3.38 -8.64 -20.54
N THR A 225 -3.97 -8.69 -19.35
CA THR A 225 -5.20 -7.92 -19.04
C THR A 225 -4.97 -6.41 -19.16
N LEU A 226 -3.81 -5.92 -18.72
CA LEU A 226 -3.47 -4.50 -18.72
C LEU A 226 -3.01 -4.00 -20.09
N PHE A 227 -2.17 -4.77 -20.78
CA PHE A 227 -1.39 -4.31 -21.94
C PHE A 227 -1.49 -5.21 -23.17
N SER A 228 -2.17 -6.36 -23.07
CA SER A 228 -2.14 -7.44 -24.08
C SER A 228 -0.72 -7.94 -24.40
N VAL A 229 0.17 -7.96 -23.40
CA VAL A 229 1.58 -8.39 -23.52
C VAL A 229 1.91 -9.39 -22.41
N ASP A 230 2.72 -10.42 -22.71
CA ASP A 230 3.26 -11.33 -21.70
C ASP A 230 4.59 -10.76 -21.17
N PHE A 231 4.74 -10.63 -19.85
CA PHE A 231 5.91 -10.04 -19.19
C PHE A 231 6.94 -11.06 -18.69
N ALA A 232 6.59 -12.35 -18.73
CA ALA A 232 7.44 -13.45 -18.32
C ALA A 232 7.28 -14.65 -19.24
N ASP A 233 8.24 -15.56 -19.18
CA ASP A 233 8.23 -16.82 -19.91
C ASP A 233 8.58 -17.95 -18.93
N TYR A 234 8.04 -19.14 -19.18
CA TYR A 234 8.36 -20.33 -18.38
C TYR A 234 9.77 -20.84 -18.66
N ASN A 235 10.41 -20.43 -19.76
CA ASN A 235 11.74 -20.86 -20.15
C ASN A 235 12.83 -19.93 -19.56
N PRO A 236 13.80 -20.48 -18.78
CA PRO A 236 14.89 -19.72 -18.17
C PRO A 236 15.89 -19.03 -19.14
N GLY A 237 15.77 -19.24 -20.46
CA GLY A 237 16.63 -18.62 -21.48
C GLY A 237 16.06 -17.34 -22.15
N SER A 238 14.83 -16.95 -21.82
CA SER A 238 14.20 -15.72 -22.32
C SER A 238 14.67 -14.49 -21.52
N SER A 239 14.43 -13.27 -22.04
CA SER A 239 14.71 -12.05 -21.28
C SER A 239 13.74 -11.93 -20.09
N GLN A 240 14.12 -12.52 -18.95
CA GLN A 240 13.41 -12.45 -17.68
C GLN A 240 13.63 -11.10 -16.94
N GLU A 241 14.03 -10.03 -17.66
CA GLU A 241 14.36 -8.75 -17.03
C GLU A 241 13.13 -8.17 -16.31
N ILE A 242 11.96 -8.15 -16.95
CA ILE A 242 10.73 -7.63 -16.37
C ILE A 242 10.27 -8.49 -15.18
N GLU A 243 10.23 -9.81 -15.35
CA GLU A 243 9.90 -10.76 -14.27
C GLU A 243 10.79 -10.54 -13.03
N GLY A 244 12.11 -10.44 -13.26
CA GLY A 244 13.10 -10.22 -12.20
C GLY A 244 12.90 -8.88 -11.49
N ILE A 245 12.59 -7.81 -12.23
CA ILE A 245 12.29 -6.49 -11.66
C ILE A 245 11.03 -6.54 -10.80
N VAL A 246 9.94 -7.14 -11.28
CA VAL A 246 8.68 -7.26 -10.52
C VAL A 246 8.90 -8.08 -9.24
N ARG A 247 9.58 -9.22 -9.33
CA ARG A 247 9.91 -10.07 -8.18
C ARG A 247 10.79 -9.34 -7.16
N ARG A 248 11.76 -8.55 -7.64
CA ARG A 248 12.62 -7.73 -6.79
C ARG A 248 11.83 -6.61 -6.10
N LEU A 249 10.92 -5.96 -6.82
CA LEU A 249 10.04 -4.94 -6.24
C LEU A 249 9.15 -5.51 -5.14
N MET A 250 8.49 -6.65 -5.37
CA MET A 250 7.66 -7.30 -4.36
C MET A 250 8.45 -7.66 -3.09
N ARG A 251 9.69 -8.17 -3.26
CA ARG A 251 10.57 -8.45 -2.13
C ARG A 251 10.91 -7.20 -1.33
N VAL A 252 11.25 -6.10 -2.03
CA VAL A 252 11.65 -4.84 -1.39
C VAL A 252 10.47 -4.21 -0.65
N LEU A 253 9.28 -4.22 -1.24
CA LEU A 253 8.06 -3.71 -0.60
C LEU A 253 7.68 -4.51 0.65
N GLY A 254 7.93 -5.82 0.67
CA GLY A 254 7.66 -6.69 1.82
C GLY A 254 8.80 -6.83 2.83
N SER A 255 9.95 -6.19 2.61
CA SER A 255 11.12 -6.35 3.47
C SER A 255 11.02 -5.45 4.72
N PRO A 256 11.37 -5.96 5.91
CA PRO A 256 11.47 -5.12 7.09
C PRO A 256 12.62 -4.11 6.92
N ASN A 257 12.34 -2.85 7.26
CA ASN A 257 13.28 -1.76 7.13
C ASN A 257 13.44 -1.00 8.45
N LEU A 258 14.66 -0.97 8.98
CA LEU A 258 15.03 -0.27 10.20
C LEU A 258 14.74 1.23 10.09
N GLY A 259 14.88 1.82 8.91
CA GLY A 259 14.56 3.23 8.68
C GLY A 259 13.07 3.57 8.93
N ASP A 260 12.18 2.58 8.85
CA ASP A 260 10.75 2.76 9.13
C ASP A 260 10.41 2.64 10.62
N TYR A 261 11.30 2.06 11.42
CA TYR A 261 11.10 1.88 12.87
C TYR A 261 11.95 2.83 13.71
N PHE A 262 13.03 3.37 13.16
CA PHE A 262 13.96 4.25 13.84
C PHE A 262 14.17 5.52 13.00
N GLY A 263 13.46 6.59 13.35
CA GLY A 263 13.42 7.81 12.52
C GLY A 263 14.80 8.39 12.17
N PHE A 264 15.79 8.28 13.06
CA PHE A 264 17.16 8.76 12.80
C PHE A 264 17.90 7.94 11.72
N LEU A 265 17.54 6.67 11.52
CA LEU A 265 18.12 5.80 10.47
C LEU A 265 17.48 6.05 9.10
N GLY A 266 16.25 6.56 9.06
CA GLY A 266 15.51 6.78 7.82
C GLY A 266 16.23 7.72 6.83
N LEU A 267 17.07 8.63 7.32
CA LEU A 267 17.86 9.56 6.49
C LEU A 267 18.99 8.87 5.71
N PHE A 268 19.49 7.73 6.18
CA PHE A 268 20.69 7.09 5.66
C PHE A 268 20.40 5.88 4.76
N ASP A 269 19.15 5.40 4.73
CA ASP A 269 18.74 4.17 4.02
C ASP A 269 19.74 3.01 4.26
N PRO A 270 19.99 2.59 5.52
CA PRO A 270 21.09 1.69 5.86
C PRO A 270 20.97 0.30 5.20
N GLN A 271 19.76 -0.11 4.84
CA GLN A 271 19.47 -1.37 4.15
C GLN A 271 19.33 -1.20 2.61
N GLY A 272 19.43 0.03 2.09
CA GLY A 272 19.25 0.32 0.67
C GLY A 272 17.84 0.06 0.13
N ILE A 273 16.83 -0.03 1.00
CA ILE A 273 15.46 -0.41 0.64
C ILE A 273 14.82 0.66 -0.24
N LYS A 274 14.99 1.94 0.11
CA LYS A 274 14.45 3.03 -0.70
C LYS A 274 15.15 3.09 -2.06
N ARG A 275 16.48 3.03 -2.08
CA ARG A 275 17.27 3.05 -3.32
C ARG A 275 16.91 1.90 -4.26
N GLU A 276 16.70 0.70 -3.70
CA GLU A 276 16.32 -0.47 -4.48
C GLU A 276 14.88 -0.35 -5.03
N ALA A 277 13.95 0.16 -4.22
CA ALA A 277 12.60 0.45 -4.68
C ALA A 277 12.61 1.50 -5.82
N GLU A 278 13.41 2.55 -5.71
CA GLU A 278 13.56 3.57 -6.77
C GLU A 278 14.07 2.96 -8.08
N PHE A 279 15.07 2.08 -8.01
CA PHE A 279 15.60 1.37 -9.18
C PHE A 279 14.51 0.52 -9.86
N CYS A 280 13.84 -0.35 -9.08
CA CYS A 280 12.81 -1.24 -9.58
C CYS A 280 11.60 -0.48 -10.15
N MET A 281 11.08 0.49 -9.39
CA MET A 281 9.94 1.30 -9.83
C MET A 281 10.31 2.13 -11.06
N GLY A 282 11.50 2.74 -11.10
CA GLY A 282 11.96 3.53 -12.23
C GLY A 282 11.99 2.74 -13.54
N LYS A 283 12.49 1.50 -13.48
CA LYS A 283 12.48 0.57 -14.62
C LYS A 283 11.06 0.22 -15.09
N LEU A 284 10.16 -0.12 -14.16
CA LEU A 284 8.76 -0.44 -14.50
C LEU A 284 8.00 0.76 -15.06
N LEU A 285 8.18 1.95 -14.47
CA LEU A 285 7.56 3.17 -14.98
C LEU A 285 8.05 3.51 -16.39
N ALA A 286 9.33 3.30 -16.70
CA ALA A 286 9.87 3.47 -18.05
C ALA A 286 9.28 2.45 -19.05
N ILE A 287 9.10 1.19 -18.63
CA ILE A 287 8.40 0.18 -19.45
C ILE A 287 6.95 0.62 -19.72
N PHE A 288 6.23 1.10 -18.71
CA PHE A 288 4.87 1.59 -18.89
C PHE A 288 4.82 2.81 -19.82
N ASP A 289 5.76 3.75 -19.70
CA ASP A 289 5.87 4.88 -20.64
C ASP A 289 6.04 4.39 -22.08
N SER A 290 6.96 3.44 -22.31
CA SER A 290 7.17 2.87 -23.65
C SER A 290 5.92 2.21 -24.21
N ILE A 291 5.16 1.47 -23.39
CA ILE A 291 3.92 0.80 -23.82
C ILE A 291 2.83 1.84 -24.13
N ILE A 292 2.70 2.88 -23.28
CA ILE A 292 1.77 3.99 -23.48
C ILE A 292 2.06 4.71 -24.79
N ASP A 293 3.32 5.07 -25.03
CA ASP A 293 3.73 5.82 -26.23
C ASP A 293 3.48 5.01 -27.50
N GLN A 294 3.86 3.72 -27.51
CA GLN A 294 3.56 2.81 -28.62
C GLN A 294 2.05 2.71 -28.90
N ARG A 295 1.22 2.70 -27.85
CA ARG A 295 -0.24 2.62 -28.00
C ARG A 295 -0.83 3.89 -28.58
N LEU A 296 -0.38 5.05 -28.12
CA LEU A 296 -0.79 6.36 -28.63
C LEU A 296 -0.39 6.54 -30.10
N GLU A 297 0.80 6.09 -30.49
CA GLU A 297 1.24 6.10 -31.89
C GLU A 297 0.40 5.17 -32.77
N ALA A 298 0.13 3.94 -32.32
CA ALA A 298 -0.69 2.99 -33.06
C ALA A 298 -2.14 3.48 -33.25
N SER A 299 -2.72 4.16 -32.26
CA SER A 299 -4.06 4.74 -32.34
C SER A 299 -4.16 5.89 -33.34
N ARG A 300 -3.06 6.60 -33.63
CA ARG A 300 -3.02 7.63 -34.68
C ARG A 300 -2.98 7.04 -36.08
N ASN A 301 -2.43 5.83 -36.22
CA ASN A 301 -2.12 5.20 -37.50
C ASN A 301 -3.09 4.08 -37.91
N SER A 302 -4.03 3.66 -37.04
CA SER A 302 -4.92 2.52 -37.32
C SER A 302 -6.34 2.72 -36.78
N LEU A 303 -7.33 2.14 -37.48
CA LEU A 303 -8.74 2.08 -37.06
C LEU A 303 -9.02 0.91 -36.09
N ALA A 304 -8.07 -0.02 -35.92
CA ALA A 304 -8.23 -1.20 -35.09
C ALA A 304 -7.67 -0.93 -33.68
N ARG A 305 -8.48 -0.30 -32.83
CA ARG A 305 -8.16 -0.14 -31.41
C ARG A 305 -8.16 -1.53 -30.77
N LYS A 306 -7.05 -1.94 -30.16
CA LYS A 306 -7.12 -2.98 -29.13
C LYS A 306 -8.07 -2.47 -28.04
N THR A 307 -8.73 -3.38 -27.32
CA THR A 307 -9.70 -3.01 -26.28
C THR A 307 -9.26 -3.60 -24.95
N ASP A 308 -7.99 -3.36 -24.58
CA ASP A 308 -7.49 -3.73 -23.27
C ASP A 308 -7.68 -2.58 -22.27
N LEU A 309 -7.30 -2.84 -21.02
CA LEU A 309 -7.54 -1.89 -19.95
C LEU A 309 -6.71 -0.61 -20.12
N LEU A 310 -5.53 -0.67 -20.74
CA LEU A 310 -4.75 0.52 -21.04
C LEU A 310 -5.52 1.46 -21.97
N ASP A 311 -6.21 0.95 -22.99
CA ASP A 311 -6.99 1.79 -23.91
C ASP A 311 -8.11 2.55 -23.16
N VAL A 312 -8.76 1.90 -22.20
CA VAL A 312 -9.80 2.50 -21.35
C VAL A 312 -9.20 3.58 -20.44
N LEU A 313 -8.03 3.33 -19.85
CA LEU A 313 -7.36 4.31 -19.00
C LEU A 313 -6.92 5.54 -19.80
N LEU A 314 -6.46 5.34 -21.05
CA LEU A 314 -6.12 6.44 -21.96
C LEU A 314 -7.36 7.30 -22.29
N GLU A 315 -8.50 6.68 -22.58
CA GLU A 315 -9.76 7.40 -22.83
C GLU A 315 -10.21 8.24 -21.61
N ILE A 316 -10.09 7.67 -20.40
CA ILE A 316 -10.42 8.39 -19.16
C ILE A 316 -9.47 9.58 -18.95
N SER A 317 -8.18 9.39 -19.21
CA SER A 317 -7.17 10.45 -19.06
C SER A 317 -7.35 11.58 -20.09
N GLU A 318 -7.73 11.25 -21.33
CA GLU A 318 -8.05 12.23 -22.36
C GLU A 318 -9.34 13.00 -22.05
N GLY A 319 -10.36 12.33 -21.50
CA GLY A 319 -11.63 12.94 -21.14
C GLY A 319 -11.56 13.84 -19.90
N ASN A 320 -10.67 13.55 -18.93
CA ASN A 320 -10.50 14.35 -17.73
C ASN A 320 -9.04 14.41 -17.25
N PRO A 321 -8.17 15.16 -17.96
CA PRO A 321 -6.73 15.17 -17.71
C PRO A 321 -6.34 15.82 -16.37
N ALA A 322 -7.23 16.62 -15.78
CA ALA A 322 -7.02 17.25 -14.47
C ALA A 322 -7.24 16.28 -13.30
N GLU A 323 -8.12 15.29 -13.46
CA GLU A 323 -8.46 14.33 -12.41
C GLU A 323 -7.72 12.99 -12.53
N PHE A 324 -7.20 12.67 -13.73
CA PHE A 324 -6.44 11.44 -13.98
C PHE A 324 -5.28 11.70 -14.94
N THR A 325 -4.12 12.00 -14.37
CA THR A 325 -2.91 12.33 -15.12
C THR A 325 -2.18 11.07 -15.60
N ARG A 326 -1.25 11.23 -16.55
CA ARG A 326 -0.32 10.16 -16.95
C ARG A 326 0.48 9.63 -15.74
N LYS A 327 0.80 10.48 -14.76
CA LYS A 327 1.46 10.05 -13.52
C LYS A 327 0.55 9.11 -12.72
N ASP A 328 -0.70 9.49 -12.53
CA ASP A 328 -1.70 8.67 -11.82
C ASP A 328 -1.89 7.31 -12.51
N MET A 329 -1.99 7.30 -13.84
CA MET A 329 -2.10 6.09 -14.64
C MET A 329 -0.92 5.13 -14.41
N LYS A 330 0.33 5.61 -14.51
CA LYS A 330 1.50 4.75 -14.32
C LYS A 330 1.59 4.18 -12.91
N HIS A 331 1.26 4.98 -11.89
CA HIS A 331 1.26 4.51 -10.51
C HIS A 331 0.11 3.53 -10.25
N LEU A 332 -1.04 3.69 -10.91
CA LEU A 332 -2.14 2.72 -10.88
C LEU A 332 -1.75 1.37 -11.53
N LEU A 333 -1.07 1.42 -12.68
CA LEU A 333 -0.54 0.23 -13.35
C LEU A 333 0.52 -0.48 -12.50
N LEU A 334 1.38 0.28 -11.81
CA LEU A 334 2.38 -0.26 -10.89
C LEU A 334 1.74 -1.03 -9.72
N VAL A 335 0.66 -0.49 -9.12
CA VAL A 335 -0.07 -1.20 -8.07
C VAL A 335 -0.71 -2.48 -8.62
N SER A 336 -1.33 -2.39 -9.78
CA SER A 336 -2.07 -3.50 -10.39
C SER A 336 -1.17 -4.68 -10.77
N THR A 337 0.06 -4.40 -11.20
CA THR A 337 1.09 -5.39 -11.52
C THR A 337 1.78 -5.99 -10.28
N SER A 338 1.83 -5.25 -9.17
CA SER A 338 2.61 -5.62 -7.98
C SER A 338 1.78 -6.22 -6.83
N PHE A 339 0.49 -5.89 -6.72
CA PHE A 339 -0.32 -6.25 -5.54
C PHE A 339 -1.35 -7.35 -5.79
N ASN A 340 -1.78 -7.64 -7.03
CA ASN A 340 -2.73 -8.73 -7.27
C ASN A 340 -2.13 -10.14 -7.15
N VAL A 341 -0.80 -10.29 -7.22
CA VAL A 341 -0.13 -11.56 -6.88
C VAL A 341 -0.17 -11.81 -5.36
N LEU A 342 -0.40 -10.75 -4.59
CA LEU A 342 -0.57 -10.77 -3.15
C LEU A 342 -2.03 -10.59 -2.77
N ILE A 343 -3.00 -10.77 -3.67
CA ILE A 343 -4.45 -10.82 -3.38
C ILE A 343 -5.12 -11.80 -4.38
N THR A 344 -4.87 -13.09 -4.19
CA THR A 344 -5.76 -14.14 -4.67
C THR A 344 -6.19 -14.95 -3.46
N PRO A 345 -7.50 -15.16 -3.25
CA PRO A 345 -8.03 -15.85 -2.08
C PRO A 345 -7.58 -17.31 -2.00
#